data_AF-A0A2R3Z725-F1
#
_entry.id   AF-A0A2R3Z725-F1
#
_cell.length_a   1.000
_cell.length_b   1.000
_cell.length_c   1.000
_cell.angle_alpha   90.00
_cell.angle_beta   90.00
_cell.angle_gamma   90.00
#
_symmetry.space_group_name_H-M   'P 1'
#
loop_
_entity.id
_entity.type
_entity.pdbx_description
1 polymer ?
#
loop_
_entity_poly.entity_id
_entity_poly.type
_entity_poly.pdbx_seq_one_letter_code
_entity_poly.pdbx_strand_id
1 'polypeptide(L)'
;MSEEEIGKQSGEESVEELQNSEKIVAEDLPKLYSKRVIYAFSIIFSTLFGTILLMSNLKQTGNKKGWYEVLIFGVIFTAGVVFTAASFNIETNIGLPLNLLGALILNEYFWNRYIGKETKFEKKSWHKPAIISLVITLPLIYIILTAGAGV
;
A
#
# COMPACT_ATOMS: atom_id res chain seq x y z
N MET A 1 -21.48 -14.63 -57.61
CA MET A 1 -21.52 -14.75 -56.15
C MET A 1 -22.93 -15.17 -55.79
N SER A 2 -23.09 -16.39 -55.28
CA SER A 2 -24.41 -16.94 -54.90
C SER A 2 -24.85 -16.38 -53.55
N GLU A 3 -26.16 -16.33 -53.29
CA GLU A 3 -26.73 -15.85 -52.02
C GLU A 3 -26.17 -16.61 -50.79
N GLU A 4 -25.72 -17.84 -51.01
CA GLU A 4 -25.10 -18.71 -50.01
C GLU A 4 -23.70 -18.23 -49.57
N GLU A 5 -22.93 -17.60 -50.46
CA GLU A 5 -21.61 -17.03 -50.14
C GLU A 5 -21.74 -15.75 -49.30
N ILE A 6 -22.79 -14.95 -49.56
CA ILE A 6 -23.06 -13.69 -48.86
C ILE A 6 -23.50 -13.94 -47.41
N GLY A 7 -24.34 -14.96 -47.19
CA GLY A 7 -24.78 -15.35 -45.85
C GLY A 7 -23.65 -15.91 -44.97
N LYS A 8 -22.67 -16.59 -45.58
CA LYS A 8 -21.52 -17.16 -44.89
C LYS A 8 -20.49 -16.10 -44.46
N GLN A 9 -20.21 -15.12 -45.34
CA GLN A 9 -19.34 -13.99 -45.02
C GLN A 9 -19.90 -13.10 -43.89
N SER A 10 -21.21 -12.83 -43.91
CA SER A 10 -21.86 -12.02 -42.85
C SER A 10 -21.88 -12.74 -41.50
N GLY A 11 -21.98 -14.08 -41.49
CA GLY A 11 -21.86 -14.89 -40.28
C GLY A 11 -20.43 -14.94 -39.72
N GLU A 12 -19.42 -14.98 -40.58
CA GLU A 12 -18.01 -14.98 -40.16
C GLU A 12 -17.56 -13.61 -39.65
N GLU A 13 -17.95 -12.51 -40.30
CA GLU A 13 -17.65 -11.14 -39.84
C GLU A 13 -18.30 -10.83 -38.47
N SER A 14 -19.55 -11.28 -38.24
CA SER A 14 -20.23 -11.06 -36.95
C SER A 14 -19.66 -11.89 -35.81
N VAL A 15 -19.15 -13.10 -36.09
CA VAL A 15 -18.45 -13.93 -35.09
C VAL A 15 -17.05 -13.38 -34.79
N GLU A 16 -16.33 -12.87 -35.80
CA GLU A 16 -15.04 -12.19 -35.59
C GLU A 16 -15.20 -10.87 -34.82
N GLU A 17 -16.23 -10.06 -35.09
CA GLU A 17 -16.52 -8.86 -34.31
C GLU A 17 -16.85 -9.18 -32.85
N LEU A 18 -17.64 -10.23 -32.60
CA LEU A 18 -17.95 -10.69 -31.24
C LEU A 18 -16.69 -11.21 -30.52
N GLN A 19 -15.86 -12.01 -31.17
CA GLN A 19 -14.61 -12.52 -30.61
C GLN A 19 -13.55 -11.42 -30.40
N ASN A 20 -13.52 -10.40 -31.25
CA ASN A 20 -12.64 -9.24 -31.10
C ASN A 20 -13.15 -8.31 -29.98
N SER A 21 -14.46 -8.24 -29.75
CA SER A 21 -15.07 -7.51 -28.63
C SER A 21 -14.84 -8.20 -27.27
N GLU A 22 -14.74 -9.54 -27.25
CA GLU A 22 -14.45 -10.33 -26.05
C GLU A 22 -12.97 -10.37 -25.70
N LYS A 23 -12.09 -9.94 -26.62
CA LYS A 23 -10.70 -9.59 -26.34
C LYS A 23 -10.65 -8.25 -25.62
N ILE A 24 -11.33 -8.18 -24.47
CA ILE A 24 -11.24 -7.12 -23.48
C ILE A 24 -9.74 -6.95 -23.23
N VAL A 25 -9.20 -5.82 -23.72
CA VAL A 25 -7.85 -5.37 -23.36
C VAL A 25 -7.83 -5.39 -21.84
N ALA A 26 -7.16 -6.38 -21.27
CA ALA A 26 -6.98 -6.46 -19.83
C ALA A 26 -6.29 -5.16 -19.44
N GLU A 27 -7.05 -4.24 -18.87
CA GLU A 27 -6.54 -2.97 -18.39
C GLU A 27 -5.43 -3.36 -17.40
N ASP A 28 -4.18 -2.97 -17.70
CA ASP A 28 -3.03 -3.32 -16.87
C ASP A 28 -3.08 -2.47 -15.60
N LEU A 29 -3.93 -2.91 -14.66
CA LEU A 29 -4.17 -2.21 -13.41
C LEU A 29 -2.89 -2.26 -12.57
N PRO A 30 -2.51 -1.13 -11.93
CA PRO A 30 -1.36 -1.13 -11.05
C PRO A 30 -1.60 -2.09 -9.88
N LYS A 31 -0.59 -2.91 -9.55
CA LYS A 31 -0.66 -3.81 -8.39
C LYS A 31 -0.37 -3.05 -7.11
N LEU A 32 -1.36 -2.69 -6.31
CA LEU A 32 -1.15 -1.84 -5.13
C LEU A 32 -1.48 -2.58 -3.82
N TYR A 33 -0.75 -2.25 -2.75
CA TYR A 33 -1.19 -2.59 -1.40
C TYR A 33 -2.46 -1.80 -1.07
N SER A 34 -3.49 -2.46 -0.56
CA SER A 34 -4.73 -1.74 -0.21
C SER A 34 -4.54 -0.81 1.01
N LYS A 35 -5.42 0.20 1.14
CA LYS A 35 -5.52 1.04 2.35
C LYS A 35 -5.54 0.23 3.65
N ARG A 36 -6.35 -0.83 3.68
CA ARG A 36 -6.47 -1.72 4.86
C ARG A 36 -5.13 -2.35 5.24
N VAL A 37 -4.34 -2.76 4.26
CA VAL A 37 -3.00 -3.33 4.50
C VAL A 37 -2.06 -2.27 5.05
N ILE A 38 -2.01 -1.08 4.44
CA ILE A 38 -1.18 0.03 4.91
C ILE A 38 -1.56 0.42 6.35
N TYR A 39 -2.86 0.50 6.62
CA TYR A 39 -3.40 0.80 7.95
C TYR A 39 -2.99 -0.25 8.99
N ALA A 40 -3.18 -1.54 8.69
CA ALA A 40 -2.80 -2.63 9.58
C ALA A 40 -1.29 -2.64 9.88
N PHE A 41 -0.44 -2.46 8.87
CA PHE A 41 1.01 -2.38 9.08
C PHE A 41 1.43 -1.18 9.92
N SER A 42 0.73 -0.06 9.75
CA SER A 42 0.99 1.16 10.53
C SER A 42 0.73 0.96 12.02
N ILE A 43 -0.35 0.23 12.37
CA ILE A 43 -0.77 0.04 13.75
C ILE A 43 -0.03 -1.13 14.42
N ILE A 44 0.09 -2.26 13.72
CA ILE A 44 0.66 -3.49 14.29
C ILE A 44 2.18 -3.39 14.42
N PHE A 45 2.86 -2.82 13.41
CA PHE A 45 4.31 -2.71 13.40
C PHE A 45 4.75 -1.29 13.76
N SER A 46 4.51 -0.34 12.87
CA SER A 46 4.70 1.10 13.11
C SER A 46 4.30 1.90 11.86
N THR A 47 4.05 3.20 12.02
CA THR A 47 3.83 4.11 10.87
C THR A 47 4.92 4.02 9.82
N LEU A 48 6.18 3.76 10.20
CA LEU A 48 7.28 3.61 9.26
C LEU A 48 7.05 2.46 8.26
N PHE A 49 6.51 1.34 8.70
CA PHE A 49 6.17 0.23 7.79
C PHE A 49 5.03 0.61 6.84
N GLY A 50 4.00 1.29 7.34
CA GLY A 50 2.94 1.86 6.50
C GLY A 50 3.47 2.80 5.43
N THR A 51 4.41 3.67 5.80
CA THR A 51 5.11 4.60 4.89
C THR A 51 5.79 3.83 3.76
N ILE A 52 6.56 2.78 4.07
CA ILE A 52 7.28 1.98 3.06
C ILE A 52 6.29 1.33 2.08
N LEU A 53 5.16 0.81 2.57
CA LEU A 53 4.12 0.22 1.72
C LEU A 53 3.50 1.28 0.80
N LEU A 54 3.17 2.45 1.32
CA LEU A 54 2.61 3.53 0.51
C LEU A 54 3.62 4.06 -0.51
N MET A 55 4.89 4.18 -0.14
CA MET A 55 5.98 4.52 -1.07
C MET A 55 6.07 3.47 -2.19
N SER A 56 5.94 2.18 -1.89
CA SER A 56 5.90 1.15 -2.93
C SER A 56 4.74 1.35 -3.90
N ASN A 57 3.56 1.76 -3.41
CA ASN A 57 2.41 2.04 -4.28
C ASN A 57 2.67 3.26 -5.17
N LEU A 58 3.22 4.33 -4.61
CA LEU A 58 3.52 5.56 -5.35
C LEU A 58 4.60 5.36 -6.41
N LYS A 59 5.57 4.49 -6.12
CA LYS A 59 6.55 4.05 -7.13
C LYS A 59 5.87 3.29 -8.28
N GLN A 60 4.89 2.45 -7.95
CA GLN A 60 4.15 1.63 -8.92
C GLN A 60 3.19 2.45 -9.79
N THR A 61 2.65 3.56 -9.28
CA THR A 61 1.84 4.52 -10.05
C THR A 61 2.67 5.62 -10.73
N GLY A 62 4.00 5.56 -10.65
CA GLY A 62 4.89 6.57 -11.25
C GLY A 62 4.86 7.94 -10.54
N ASN A 63 4.21 8.06 -9.38
CA ASN A 63 4.04 9.31 -8.65
C ASN A 63 5.30 9.66 -7.83
N LYS A 64 6.33 10.18 -8.52
CA LYS A 64 7.62 10.56 -7.90
C LYS A 64 7.47 11.63 -6.82
N LYS A 65 6.61 12.64 -7.04
CA LYS A 65 6.37 13.71 -6.06
C LYS A 65 5.80 13.15 -4.76
N GLY A 66 4.72 12.36 -4.85
CA GLY A 66 4.13 11.72 -3.68
C GLY A 66 5.11 10.78 -2.99
N TRP A 67 5.96 10.07 -3.74
CA TRP A 67 6.98 9.20 -3.17
C TRP A 67 7.94 9.97 -2.25
N TYR A 68 8.46 11.12 -2.68
CA TYR A 68 9.34 11.96 -1.85
C TYR A 68 8.61 12.60 -0.67
N GLU A 69 7.38 13.09 -0.87
CA GLU A 69 6.61 13.67 0.24
C GLU A 69 6.29 12.64 1.33
N VAL A 70 5.92 11.41 0.96
CA VAL A 70 5.69 10.32 1.92
C VAL A 70 6.98 9.89 2.61
N LEU A 71 8.11 9.84 1.90
CA LEU A 71 9.41 9.55 2.51
C LEU A 71 9.77 10.59 3.57
N ILE A 72 9.70 11.87 3.22
CA ILE A 72 10.00 12.99 4.13
C ILE A 72 9.07 12.92 5.35
N PHE A 73 7.77 12.73 5.13
CA PHE A 73 6.82 12.52 6.21
C PHE A 73 7.23 11.35 7.12
N GLY A 74 7.54 10.17 6.56
CA GLY A 74 7.89 8.99 7.34
C GLY A 74 9.12 9.20 8.21
N VAL A 75 10.15 9.88 7.69
CA VAL A 75 11.37 10.20 8.45
C VAL A 75 11.07 11.19 9.56
N ILE A 76 10.41 12.33 9.25
CA ILE A 76 10.09 13.36 10.23
C ILE A 76 9.16 12.81 11.32
N PHE A 77 8.13 12.07 10.93
CA PHE A 77 7.16 11.48 11.86
C PHE A 77 7.85 10.51 12.81
N THR A 78 8.67 9.60 12.28
CA THR A 78 9.40 8.62 13.12
C THR A 78 10.38 9.31 14.07
N ALA A 79 11.13 10.32 13.59
CA ALA A 79 12.02 11.11 14.44
C ALA A 79 11.24 11.84 15.55
N GLY A 80 10.08 12.42 15.21
CA GLY A 80 9.18 13.05 16.17
C GLY A 80 8.68 12.07 17.24
N VAL A 81 8.25 10.87 16.85
CA VAL A 81 7.82 9.82 17.80
C VAL A 81 8.95 9.46 18.76
N VAL A 82 10.16 9.23 18.25
CA VAL A 82 11.34 8.89 19.08
C VAL A 82 11.68 10.05 20.04
N PHE A 83 11.67 11.28 19.53
CA PHE A 83 11.94 12.47 20.33
C PHE A 83 10.91 12.67 21.44
N THR A 84 9.61 12.50 21.14
CA THR A 84 8.54 12.59 22.13
C THR A 84 8.66 11.50 23.19
N ALA A 85 8.94 10.26 22.78
CA ALA A 85 9.14 9.16 23.73
C ALA A 85 10.32 9.42 24.67
N ALA A 86 11.43 9.95 24.16
CA ALA A 86 12.61 10.26 24.96
C ALA A 86 12.42 11.47 25.90
N SER A 87 11.66 12.48 25.48
CA SER A 87 11.57 13.75 26.21
C SER A 87 10.64 13.71 27.43
N PHE A 88 9.62 12.86 27.42
CA PHE A 88 8.52 12.97 28.37
C PHE A 88 8.47 11.89 29.46
N ASN A 89 9.44 10.95 29.55
CA ASN A 89 9.46 9.85 30.54
C ASN A 89 8.06 9.21 30.75
N ILE A 90 7.30 9.05 29.66
CA ILE A 90 5.87 8.73 29.74
C ILE A 90 5.73 7.24 30.02
N GLU A 91 5.15 6.90 31.18
CA GLU A 91 4.79 5.52 31.54
C GLU A 91 3.64 4.96 30.65
N THR A 92 2.87 5.85 30.04
CA THR A 92 1.78 5.54 29.10
C THR A 92 2.30 5.23 27.68
N ASN A 93 1.75 4.18 27.06
CA ASN A 93 2.07 3.79 25.68
C ASN A 93 1.53 4.79 24.64
N ILE A 94 2.26 5.88 24.40
CA ILE A 94 1.99 6.86 23.34
C ILE A 94 2.24 6.32 21.92
N GLY A 95 2.95 5.18 21.81
CA GLY A 95 3.29 4.57 20.53
C GLY A 95 2.05 4.16 19.74
N LEU A 96 1.05 3.56 20.40
CA LEU A 96 -0.19 3.15 19.75
C LEU A 96 -1.01 4.34 19.19
N PRO A 97 -1.33 5.39 19.98
CA PRO A 97 -2.00 6.58 19.46
C PRO A 97 -1.23 7.26 18.31
N LEU A 98 0.09 7.37 18.42
CA LEU A 98 0.91 7.97 17.36
C LEU A 98 0.91 7.09 16.11
N ASN A 99 1.03 5.77 16.24
CA ASN A 99 0.94 4.86 15.10
C ASN A 99 -0.42 4.93 14.41
N LEU A 100 -1.51 5.06 15.16
CA LEU A 100 -2.86 5.29 14.63
C LEU A 100 -2.94 6.62 13.88
N LEU A 101 -2.43 7.71 14.46
CA LEU A 101 -2.38 9.02 13.80
C LEU A 101 -1.61 8.94 12.47
N GLY A 102 -0.44 8.31 12.48
CA GLY A 102 0.34 8.09 11.27
C GLY A 102 -0.41 7.24 10.23
N ALA A 103 -1.12 6.20 10.66
CA ALA A 103 -1.96 5.37 9.80
C ALA A 103 -3.06 6.18 9.10
N LEU A 104 -3.71 7.09 9.84
CA LEU A 104 -4.74 7.99 9.32
C LEU A 104 -4.15 8.98 8.32
N ILE A 105 -3.00 9.58 8.61
CA ILE A 105 -2.33 10.50 7.68
C ILE A 105 -1.97 9.78 6.38
N LEU A 106 -1.41 8.57 6.45
CA LEU A 106 -1.07 7.79 5.25
C LEU A 106 -2.31 7.43 4.41
N ASN A 107 -3.40 7.01 5.05
CA ASN A 107 -4.59 6.51 4.35
C ASN A 107 -5.59 7.59 3.91
N GLU A 108 -5.75 8.65 4.70
CA GLU A 108 -6.74 9.68 4.43
C GLU A 108 -6.16 10.93 3.77
N TYR A 109 -4.89 11.25 4.04
CA TYR A 109 -4.23 12.35 3.36
C TYR A 109 -3.46 11.86 2.13
N PHE A 110 -2.40 11.07 2.32
CA PHE A 110 -1.47 10.75 1.23
C PHE A 110 -2.08 9.85 0.15
N TRP A 111 -2.79 8.78 0.53
CA TRP A 111 -3.47 7.93 -0.45
C TRP A 111 -4.48 8.74 -1.28
N ASN A 112 -5.37 9.48 -0.62
CA ASN A 112 -6.44 10.22 -1.30
C ASN A 112 -5.87 11.30 -2.22
N ARG A 113 -4.76 11.94 -1.82
CA ARG A 113 -4.07 12.97 -2.60
C ARG A 113 -3.35 12.42 -3.83
N TYR A 114 -2.72 11.25 -3.73
CA TYR A 114 -1.79 10.78 -4.76
C TYR A 114 -2.26 9.60 -5.60
N ILE A 115 -3.11 8.74 -5.03
CA ILE A 115 -3.66 7.58 -5.71
C ILE A 115 -5.11 7.87 -6.09
N GLY A 116 -5.90 8.42 -5.17
CA GLY A 116 -7.33 8.67 -5.36
C GLY A 116 -8.21 7.62 -4.66
N LYS A 117 -9.44 8.03 -4.31
CA LYS A 117 -10.40 7.17 -3.59
C LYS A 117 -10.99 6.06 -4.46
N GLU A 118 -11.29 6.39 -5.72
CA GLU A 118 -11.98 5.51 -6.67
C GLU A 118 -11.03 4.80 -7.66
N THR A 119 -9.74 4.82 -7.38
CA THR A 119 -8.73 4.24 -8.27
C THR A 119 -8.84 2.73 -8.26
N LYS A 120 -9.11 2.13 -9.42
CA LYS A 120 -9.11 0.68 -9.60
C LYS A 120 -7.66 0.17 -9.58
N PHE A 121 -7.41 -0.89 -8.83
CA PHE A 121 -6.08 -1.50 -8.74
C PHE A 121 -6.18 -3.01 -8.48
N GLU A 122 -5.18 -3.76 -8.90
CA GLU A 122 -5.04 -5.17 -8.54
C GLU A 122 -4.40 -5.28 -7.15
N LYS A 123 -4.95 -6.12 -6.26
CA LYS A 123 -4.44 -6.25 -4.88
C LYS A 123 -3.07 -6.92 -4.88
N LYS A 124 -2.06 -6.19 -4.41
CA LYS A 124 -0.72 -6.73 -4.18
C LYS A 124 -0.68 -7.60 -2.92
N SER A 125 0.01 -8.74 -3.00
CA SER A 125 0.14 -9.70 -1.88
C SER A 125 0.90 -9.09 -0.69
N TRP A 126 0.30 -9.17 0.50
CA TRP A 126 0.81 -8.59 1.75
C TRP A 126 1.77 -9.52 2.53
N HIS A 127 1.88 -10.79 2.14
CA HIS A 127 2.65 -11.80 2.88
C HIS A 127 4.16 -11.49 2.90
N LYS A 128 4.73 -11.09 1.75
CA LYS A 128 6.16 -10.73 1.65
C LYS A 128 6.53 -9.59 2.60
N PRO A 129 5.86 -8.43 2.59
CA PRO A 129 6.17 -7.38 3.55
C PRO A 129 5.88 -7.80 5.00
N ALA A 130 4.85 -8.62 5.26
CA ALA A 130 4.54 -9.05 6.62
C ALA A 130 5.65 -9.90 7.24
N ILE A 131 6.22 -10.83 6.47
CA ILE A 131 7.35 -11.65 6.94
C ILE A 131 8.55 -10.75 7.25
N ILE A 132 8.87 -9.80 6.36
CA ILE A 132 9.98 -8.85 6.57
C ILE A 132 9.75 -8.02 7.84
N SER A 133 8.54 -7.46 8.00
CA SER A 133 8.17 -6.70 9.19
C SER A 133 8.29 -7.53 10.45
N LEU A 134 7.81 -8.78 10.44
CA LEU A 134 7.88 -9.67 11.60
C LEU A 134 9.33 -9.99 11.99
N VAL A 135 10.19 -10.32 11.01
CA VAL A 135 11.61 -10.63 11.23
C VAL A 135 12.37 -9.43 11.80
N ILE A 136 11.97 -8.19 11.49
CA ILE A 136 12.57 -6.99 12.07
C ILE A 136 11.99 -6.69 13.45
N THR A 137 10.67 -6.79 13.60
CA THR A 137 9.97 -6.35 14.82
C THR A 137 10.19 -7.31 16.00
N LEU A 138 10.22 -8.64 15.77
CA LEU A 138 10.39 -9.61 16.87
C LEU A 138 11.74 -9.47 17.61
N PRO A 139 12.90 -9.38 16.93
CA PRO A 139 14.18 -9.14 17.61
C PRO A 139 14.21 -7.81 18.35
N LEU A 140 13.62 -6.74 17.79
CA LEU A 140 13.57 -5.44 18.45
C LEU A 140 12.75 -5.50 19.75
N ILE A 141 11.60 -6.18 19.73
CA ILE A 141 10.80 -6.40 20.94
C ILE A 141 11.59 -7.21 21.97
N TYR A 142 12.27 -8.28 21.54
CA TYR A 142 13.09 -9.10 22.43
C TYR A 142 14.22 -8.30 23.11
N ILE A 143 14.90 -7.44 22.35
CA ILE A 143 15.94 -6.53 22.89
C ILE A 143 15.34 -5.57 23.90
N ILE A 144 14.19 -4.94 23.61
CA ILE A 144 13.53 -4.01 24.54
C ILE A 144 13.13 -4.70 25.84
N LEU A 145 12.56 -5.91 25.75
CA LEU A 145 12.15 -6.68 26.93
C LEU A 145 13.33 -7.12 27.81
N THR A 146 14.44 -7.54 27.19
CA THR A 146 15.63 -7.99 27.93
C THR A 146 16.48 -6.83 28.44
N ALA A 147 16.57 -5.73 27.70
CA ALA A 147 17.23 -4.50 28.16
C ALA A 147 16.46 -3.86 29.32
N GLY A 148 15.13 -3.92 29.32
CA GLY A 148 14.29 -3.45 30.41
C GLY A 148 14.26 -4.36 31.65
N ALA A 149 14.61 -5.64 31.51
CA ALA A 149 14.68 -6.60 32.62
C ALA A 149 16.06 -6.65 33.32
N GLY A 150 17.03 -5.85 32.86
CA GLY A 150 18.40 -5.79 33.36
C GLY A 150 18.71 -4.60 34.29
N VAL A 151 17.68 -3.92 34.83
CA VAL A 151 17.80 -2.84 35.83
C VAL A 151 17.07 -3.24 37.10
#